data_AF-A0A4R4VG83-F1
#
_entry.id   AF-A0A4R4VG83-F1
#
_cell.length_a   1.000
_cell.length_b   1.000
_cell.length_c   1.000
_cell.angle_alpha   90.00
_cell.angle_beta   90.00
_cell.angle_gamma   90.00
#
_symmetry.space_group_name_H-M   'P 1'
#
loop_
_entity.id
_entity.type
_entity.pdbx_description
1 polymer ?
#
loop_
_entity_poly.entity_id
_entity_poly.type
_entity_poly.pdbx_seq_one_letter_code
_entity_poly.pdbx_strand_id
1 'polypeptide(L)' 'EFRHSALTHLGEAGTSLLMLMAKSRHKKPENLRRYFKPSPDAIAEITSLLAPRTSG' A
#
# COMPACT_ATOMS: atom_id res chain seq x y z
N GLU A 1 13.83 8.63 -13.93
CA GLU A 1 12.51 8.67 -14.62
C GLU A 1 11.77 7.31 -14.65
N PHE A 2 12.15 6.31 -15.46
CA PHE A 2 11.33 5.08 -15.66
C PHE A 2 11.01 4.24 -14.42
N ARG A 3 11.98 4.04 -13.51
CA ARG A 3 11.75 3.28 -12.27
C ARG A 3 10.75 3.96 -11.34
N HIS A 4 10.74 5.29 -11.33
CA HIS A 4 9.83 6.08 -10.52
C HIS A 4 8.41 5.94 -11.06
N SER A 5 8.24 6.11 -12.37
CA SER A 5 6.96 5.91 -13.07
C SER A 5 6.41 4.48 -12.86
N ALA A 6 7.26 3.44 -12.98
CA ALA A 6 6.83 2.07 -12.77
C ALA A 6 6.32 1.80 -11.35
N LEU A 7 6.98 2.34 -10.32
CA LEU A 7 6.54 2.17 -8.93
C LEU A 7 5.25 2.94 -8.64
N THR A 8 5.09 4.14 -9.21
CA THR A 8 3.85 4.90 -9.11
C THR A 8 2.68 4.12 -9.71
N HIS A 9 2.84 3.54 -10.90
CA HIS A 9 1.78 2.74 -11.53
C HIS A 9 1.46 1.45 -10.76
N LEU A 10 2.48 0.75 -10.25
CA LEU A 10 2.25 -0.42 -9.39
C LEU A 10 1.50 -0.04 -8.12
N GLY A 11 1.84 1.10 -7.54
CA GLY A 11 1.14 1.71 -6.42
C GLY A 11 -0.33 1.98 -6.71
N GLU A 12 -0.62 2.64 -7.82
CA GLU A 12 -1.98 2.96 -8.29
C GLU A 12 -2.80 1.71 -8.60
N ALA A 13 -2.17 0.63 -9.07
CA ALA A 13 -2.81 -0.66 -9.26
C ALA A 13 -3.11 -1.40 -7.94
N GLY A 14 -2.87 -0.79 -6.78
CA GLY A 14 -3.13 -1.39 -5.46
C GLY A 14 -2.16 -2.51 -5.09
N THR A 15 -0.95 -2.51 -5.67
CA THR A 15 0.06 -3.54 -5.38
C THR A 15 0.48 -3.50 -3.91
N SER A 16 0.63 -4.67 -3.29
CA SER A 16 1.06 -4.77 -1.90
C SER A 16 2.46 -4.17 -1.67
N LEU A 17 2.70 -3.67 -0.45
CA LEU A 17 4.00 -3.11 -0.06
C LEU A 17 5.15 -4.10 -0.25
N LEU A 18 4.93 -5.38 0.05
CA LEU A 18 5.93 -6.44 -0.13
C LEU A 18 6.31 -6.64 -1.60
N MET A 19 5.32 -6.60 -2.49
CA MET A 19 5.57 -6.73 -3.92
C MET A 19 6.31 -5.49 -4.47
N LEU A 20 5.97 -4.29 -3.99
CA LEU A 20 6.74 -3.08 -4.29
C LEU A 20 8.19 -3.19 -3.82
N MET A 21 8.44 -3.74 -2.63
CA MET A 21 9.79 -3.99 -2.10
C MET A 21 10.56 -5.00 -2.95
N ALA A 22 9.93 -6.12 -3.33
CA ALA A 22 10.55 -7.13 -4.18
C ALA A 22 10.92 -6.58 -5.57
N LYS A 23 10.01 -5.81 -6.19
CA LYS A 23 10.22 -5.22 -7.52
C LYS A 23 11.27 -4.10 -7.52
N SER A 24 11.28 -3.25 -6.49
CA SER A 24 12.22 -2.13 -6.37
C SER A 24 13.56 -2.51 -5.74
N ARG A 25 13.63 -3.67 -5.07
CA ARG A 25 14.75 -4.11 -4.22
C ARG A 25 15.03 -3.17 -3.05
N HIS A 26 14.04 -2.37 -2.63
CA HIS A 26 14.17 -1.57 -1.42
C HIS A 26 14.12 -2.45 -0.17
N LYS A 27 15.10 -2.27 0.72
CA LYS A 27 15.16 -2.95 2.02
C LYS A 27 14.30 -2.29 3.08
N LYS A 28 14.02 -0.99 2.93
CA LYS A 28 13.27 -0.20 3.91
C LYS A 28 11.92 0.22 3.35
N PRO A 29 10.81 -0.06 4.05
CA PRO A 29 9.46 0.30 3.60
C PRO A 29 9.23 1.82 3.57
N GLU A 30 9.94 2.59 4.39
CA GLU A 30 9.89 4.06 4.41
C GLU A 30 10.16 4.70 3.04
N ASN A 31 11.02 4.08 2.23
CA ASN A 31 11.37 4.57 0.89
C ASN A 31 10.23 4.37 -0.14
N LEU A 32 9.26 3.52 0.18
CA LEU A 32 8.14 3.18 -0.71
C LEU A 32 6.82 3.85 -0.32
N ARG A 33 6.77 4.57 0.80
CA ARG A 33 5.54 5.22 1.29
C ARG A 33 4.86 6.09 0.23
N ARG A 34 5.64 6.77 -0.61
CA ARG A 34 5.12 7.63 -1.69
C ARG A 34 4.42 6.89 -2.83
N TYR A 35 4.71 5.59 -2.99
CA TYR A 35 4.10 4.74 -4.02
C TYR A 35 3.04 3.81 -3.44
N PHE A 36 3.01 3.61 -2.12
CA PHE A 36 2.01 2.73 -1.51
C PHE A 36 0.66 3.45 -1.45
N LYS A 37 -0.25 3.11 -2.37
CA LYS A 37 -1.63 3.62 -2.42
C LYS A 37 -2.60 2.46 -2.11
N PRO A 38 -3.02 2.26 -0.85
CA PRO A 38 -3.98 1.20 -0.53
C PRO A 38 -5.31 1.43 -1.25
N SER A 39 -5.95 0.35 -1.68
CA SER A 39 -7.27 0.43 -2.32
C SER A 39 -8.35 0.87 -1.32
N PRO A 40 -9.45 1.49 -1.79
CA PRO A 40 -10.58 1.83 -0.92
C PRO A 40 -11.09 0.64 -0.11
N ASP A 41 -11.14 -0.55 -0.71
CA ASP A 41 -11.60 -1.77 -0.04
C ASP A 41 -10.67 -2.18 1.11
N ALA A 42 -9.35 -2.10 0.92
CA ALA A 42 -8.38 -2.39 1.96
C ALA A 42 -8.48 -1.39 3.12
N ILE A 43 -8.77 -0.12 2.82
CA ILE A 43 -9.04 0.91 3.84
C ILE A 43 -10.33 0.58 4.58
N ALA A 44 -11.39 0.19 3.88
CA ALA A 44 -12.68 -0.15 4.47
C ALA A 44 -12.58 -1.38 5.39
N GLU A 45 -11.83 -2.40 4.99
CA GLU A 45 -11.55 -3.59 5.80
C GLU A 45 -10.83 -3.21 7.10
N ILE A 46 -9.72 -2.46 7.00
CA ILE A 46 -8.96 -2.01 8.17
C ILE A 46 -9.84 -1.13 9.06
N THR A 47 -10.62 -0.22 8.48
CA THR A 47 -11.54 0.65 9.22
C THR A 47 -12.59 -0.16 9.96
N SER A 48 -13.11 -1.23 9.35
CA SER A 48 -14.08 -2.14 9.98
C SER A 48 -13.46 -2.92 11.14
N LEU A 49 -12.19 -3.36 11.02
CA LEU A 49 -11.46 -4.02 12.11
C LEU A 49 -11.17 -3.09 13.29
N LEU A 50 -10.93 -1.80 13.00
CA LEU A 50 -10.65 -0.77 13.99
C LEU A 50 -11.92 -0.09 14.53
N ALA A 51 -13.07 -0.37 13.93
CA ALA A 51 -14.34 0.16 14.42
C ALA A 51 -14.53 -0.25 15.88
N PRO A 52 -14.97 0.66 16.76
CA PRO A 52 -15.27 0.30 18.13
C PRO A 52 -16.23 -0.88 18.12
N ARG A 53 -15.93 -1.95 18.85
CA ARG A 53 -16.94 -2.97 19.12
C ARG A 53 -18.00 -2.29 19.95
N THR A 54 -19.09 -1.87 19.34
CA THR A 54 -20.31 -1.53 20.07
C THR A 54 -20.82 -2.85 20.64
N SER A 55 -20.32 -3.22 21.82
CA SER A 55 -20.96 -4.22 22.66
C SER A 55 -22.34 -3.68 23.02
N GLY A 56 -23.38 -4.30 22.45
CA GLY A 56 -24.75 -4.12 22.89
C GLY A 56 -24.97 -4.67 24.28
#